data_AF-L7E8S1-F1
#
_entry.id   AF-L7E8S1-F1
#
_cell.length_a   1.000
_cell.length_b   1.000
_cell.length_c   1.000
_cell.angle_alpha   90.00
_cell.angle_beta   90.00
_cell.angle_gamma   90.00
#
_symmetry.space_group_name_H-M   'P 1'
#
loop_
_entity.id
_entity.type
_entity.pdbx_description
1 polymer ?
#
loop_
_entity_poly.entity_id
_entity_poly.type
_entity_poly.pdbx_seq_one_letter_code
_entity_poly.pdbx_strand_id
1 'polypeptide(L)' 'MDLADASLVVLAENLGHGRILTSDRRDFSIYRWQDNHTFQNLFLEYP' A
#
# COMPACT_ATOMS: atom_id res chain seq x y z
N MET A 1 -2.53 -12.57 -2.14
CA MET A 1 -3.34 -11.49 -2.71
C MET A 1 -4.79 -11.84 -2.56
N ASP A 2 -5.49 -11.10 -1.71
CA ASP A 2 -6.93 -11.13 -1.56
C ASP A 2 -7.59 -9.92 -2.27
N LEU A 3 -8.92 -9.80 -2.19
CA LEU A 3 -9.66 -8.69 -2.80
C LEU A 3 -9.30 -7.33 -2.16
N ALA A 4 -9.02 -7.32 -0.86
CA ALA A 4 -8.67 -6.10 -0.14
C ALA A 4 -7.33 -5.54 -0.64
N ASP A 5 -6.32 -6.40 -0.77
CA ASP A 5 -5.01 -6.08 -1.32
C ASP A 5 -5.13 -5.48 -2.73
N ALA A 6 -5.88 -6.16 -3.62
CA ALA A 6 -6.06 -5.71 -5.00
C ALA A 6 -6.81 -4.37 -5.07
N SER A 7 -7.83 -4.19 -4.23
CA SER A 7 -8.58 -2.93 -4.16
C SER A 7 -7.71 -1.76 -3.70
N LEU A 8 -6.75 -1.99 -2.80
CA LEU A 8 -5.81 -0.97 -2.33
C LEU A 8 -4.79 -0.59 -3.39
N VAL A 9 -4.33 -1.53 -4.23
CA VAL A 9 -3.48 -1.24 -5.39
C VAL A 9 -4.21 -0.32 -6.36
N VAL A 10 -5.42 -0.69 -6.77
CA VAL A 10 -6.23 0.13 -7.67
C VAL A 10 -6.55 1.49 -7.04
N LEU A 11 -6.87 1.54 -5.75
CA LEU A 11 -7.13 2.80 -5.04
C LEU A 11 -5.90 3.71 -5.02
N ALA A 12 -4.70 3.17 -4.79
CA ALA A 12 -3.46 3.93 -4.79
C ALA A 12 -3.16 4.53 -6.17
N GLU A 13 -3.43 3.79 -7.24
CA GLU A 13 -3.31 4.27 -8.63
C GLU A 13 -4.30 5.40 -8.93
N ASN A 14 -5.55 5.26 -8.47
CA ASN A 14 -6.58 6.29 -8.66
C ASN A 14 -6.30 7.57 -7.86
N LEU A 15 -5.71 7.44 -6.66
CA LEU A 15 -5.37 8.58 -5.80
C LEU A 15 -3.99 9.17 -6.09
N GLY A 16 -3.15 8.48 -6.88
CA GLY A 16 -1.78 8.87 -7.17
C GLY A 16 -0.84 8.80 -5.95
N HIS A 17 -1.20 8.05 -4.91
CA HIS A 17 -0.33 7.84 -3.74
C HIS A 17 -0.56 6.48 -3.07
N GLY A 18 0.53 5.84 -2.64
CA GLY A 18 0.53 4.56 -1.92
C GLY A 18 0.61 4.68 -0.40
N ARG A 19 0.03 5.72 0.19
CA ARG A 19 -0.03 5.86 1.65
C ARG A 19 -1.08 4.91 2.20
N ILE A 20 -0.66 4.00 3.07
CA ILE A 20 -1.55 3.02 3.72
C ILE A 20 -1.35 3.05 5.22
N LEU A 21 -2.40 2.69 5.95
CA LEU A 21 -2.33 2.47 7.38
C LEU A 21 -2.64 1.00 7.65
N THR A 22 -1.61 0.23 8.00
CA THR A 22 -1.76 -1.19 8.31
C THR A 22 -0.79 -1.61 9.42
N SER A 23 -1.22 -2.54 10.27
CA SER A 23 -0.32 -3.18 11.23
C SER A 23 0.54 -4.27 10.58
N ASP A 24 0.17 -4.74 9.38
CA ASP A 24 0.93 -5.76 8.66
C ASP A 24 2.04 -5.13 7.82
N ARG A 25 3.27 -5.22 8.33
CA ARG A 25 4.45 -4.64 7.68
C ARG A 25 4.99 -5.50 6.54
N ARG A 26 4.65 -6.80 6.46
CA ARG A 26 5.24 -7.71 5.48
C ARG A 26 4.40 -7.75 4.22
N ASP A 27 3.08 -7.79 4.35
CA ASP A 27 2.19 -8.07 3.23
C ASP A 27 2.14 -6.94 2.18
N PHE A 28 2.25 -5.68 2.60
CA PHE A 28 2.22 -4.55 1.65
C PHE A 28 3.58 -4.19 1.05
N SER A 29 4.66 -4.78 1.56
CA SER A 29 6.03 -4.51 1.06
C SER A 29 6.30 -5.15 -0.31
N ILE A 30 5.53 -6.18 -0.68
CA ILE A 30 5.65 -6.88 -1.97
C ILE A 30 4.78 -6.26 -3.06
N TYR A 31 3.72 -5.53 -2.70
CA TYR A 31 2.83 -4.91 -3.66
C TYR A 31 3.45 -3.64 -4.25
N ARG A 32 3.17 -3.43 -5.53
CA ARG A 32 3.57 -2.25 -6.29
C ARG A 32 2.31 -1.63 -6.87
N TRP A 33 2.21 -0.31 -6.77
CA TRP A 33 1.17 0.49 -7.42
C TRP A 33 1.86 1.35 -8.48
N GLN A 34 1.18 1.64 -9.60
CA GLN A 34 1.70 2.49 -10.67
C GLN A 34 3.11 2.06 -11.14
N ASP A 35 3.17 0.92 -11.84
CA ASP A 35 4.34 0.27 -12.43
C ASP A 35 5.43 -0.22 -11.45
N ASN A 36 5.85 0.56 -10.45
CA ASN A 36 6.87 0.12 -9.48
C ASN A 36 6.92 0.91 -8.17
N HIS A 37 5.87 1.65 -7.79
CA HIS A 37 5.89 2.40 -6.54
C HIS A 37 5.56 1.49 -5.35
N THR A 38 6.34 1.60 -4.27
CA THR A 38 6.08 0.89 -3.02
C THR A 38 4.99 1.59 -2.21
N PHE A 39 4.31 0.84 -1.35
CA PHE A 39 3.44 1.41 -0.36
C PHE A 39 4.22 2.00 0.82
N GLN A 40 3.74 3.14 1.32
CA GLN A 40 4.25 3.83 2.50
C GLN A 40 3.31 3.53 3.68
N ASN A 41 3.81 2.77 4.66
CA ASN A 41 3.03 2.45 5.84
C ASN A 41 3.13 3.56 6.89
N LEU A 42 2.06 4.35 7.03
CA LEU A 42 1.98 5.47 7.97
C LEU A 42 2.04 5.04 9.44
N PHE A 43 1.79 3.76 9.76
CA PHE A 43 1.95 3.24 11.12
C PHE A 43 3.41 3.26 11.58
N LEU A 44 4.37 3.27 10.65
CA LEU A 44 5.81 3.37 10.93
C LEU A 44 6.28 4.80 11.16
N GLU A 45 5.46 5.79 10.81
CA GLU A 45 5.83 7.21 10.87
C GLU A 45 5.41 7.88 12.19
N TYR A 46 4.70 7.16 13.05
CA TYR A 46 4.43 7.61 14.42
C TYR A 46 5.63 7.29 15.33
N PRO A 47 6.19 8.30 16.03
CA PRO A 47 7.30 8.12 16.97
C PRO A 47 6.93 7.28 18.21
#